data_AF-A0A6P6TNH4-F1
#
_entry.id   AF-A0A6P6TNH4-F1
#
_cell.length_a   1.000
_cell.length_b   1.000
_cell.length_c   1.000
_cell.angle_alpha   90.00
_cell.angle_beta   90.00
_cell.angle_gamma   90.00
#
_symmetry.space_group_name_H-M   'P 1'
#
loop_
_entity.id
_entity.type
_entity.pdbx_description
1 polymer ?
#
loop_
_entity_poly.entity_id
_entity_poly.type
_entity_poly.pdbx_seq_one_letter_code
_entity_poly.pdbx_strand_id
1 'polypeptide(L)'
;METSHFHFQSQISHFPSEFMTPFSTKLAQPFLLRFSSTVATTFKLFSTATTLTPSVDHAVVITPDQLIPPPRRKSSRGKKGNKLITEAQLRQNWLDSLSCPFPEKIDYNSSSNSNCSSDLLNFHGNGSPNLGSEWVIGVDPDASGALALLKPDHSAQVFDSPHLKVPIGRRLRKRLDTKSIVQLLNSFNAPMGTTAYIEQSIPYPKDGKQGWWSGGFGYGLWIGILVASGFSVIPVPSAVWKNEFRLSGSSSTKDDSREAASMMFPSLSSQLKRKKDHGRAEALLIAAYGKSLKMRLYDSCLVDN
;
A
#
# COMPACT_ATOMS: atom_id res chain seq x y z
N MET A 1 -58.65 5.05 -28.07
CA MET A 1 -58.33 3.70 -28.59
C MET A 1 -57.61 3.90 -29.91
N GLU A 2 -56.28 3.86 -29.89
CA GLU A 2 -55.46 3.33 -30.99
C GLU A 2 -54.01 3.30 -30.51
N THR A 3 -53.52 2.09 -30.36
CA THR A 3 -52.20 1.71 -29.85
C THR A 3 -51.19 1.75 -30.99
N SER A 4 -50.22 2.66 -30.93
CA SER A 4 -49.05 2.65 -31.80
C SER A 4 -47.91 1.88 -31.16
N HIS A 5 -47.70 0.65 -31.63
CA HIS A 5 -46.55 -0.18 -31.32
C HIS A 5 -45.31 0.37 -32.05
N PHE A 6 -44.34 0.90 -31.29
CA PHE A 6 -42.98 1.14 -31.80
C PHE A 6 -42.06 -0.01 -31.37
N HIS A 7 -41.60 -0.75 -32.37
CA HIS A 7 -40.71 -1.89 -32.26
C HIS A 7 -39.26 -1.40 -32.17
N PHE A 8 -38.60 -1.65 -31.03
CA PHE A 8 -37.20 -1.29 -30.81
C PHE A 8 -36.30 -2.41 -31.34
N GLN A 9 -35.69 -2.20 -32.50
CA GLN A 9 -34.81 -3.17 -33.14
C GLN A 9 -33.40 -3.05 -32.54
N SER A 10 -32.96 -4.07 -31.80
CA SER A 10 -31.62 -4.14 -31.22
C SER A 10 -30.57 -4.35 -32.31
N GLN A 11 -29.67 -3.39 -32.50
CA GLN A 11 -28.44 -3.60 -33.28
C GLN A 11 -27.44 -4.38 -32.44
N ILE A 12 -27.28 -5.66 -32.76
CA ILE A 12 -26.18 -6.52 -32.31
C ILE A 12 -25.00 -6.22 -33.22
N SER A 13 -23.95 -5.59 -32.68
CA SER A 13 -22.68 -5.44 -33.38
C SER A 13 -21.93 -6.77 -33.40
N HIS A 14 -21.76 -7.30 -34.60
CA HIS A 14 -20.91 -8.46 -34.89
C HIS A 14 -19.43 -8.13 -34.60
N PHE A 15 -18.81 -8.91 -33.72
CA PHE A 15 -17.36 -9.02 -33.62
C PHE A 15 -16.86 -10.10 -34.60
N PRO A 16 -15.81 -9.84 -35.40
CA PRO A 16 -15.21 -10.86 -36.24
C PRO A 16 -14.44 -11.88 -35.39
N SER A 17 -14.66 -13.15 -35.71
CA SER A 17 -14.15 -14.33 -35.04
C SER A 17 -13.04 -14.96 -35.87
N GLU A 18 -11.80 -14.47 -35.77
CA GLU A 18 -10.67 -15.12 -36.43
C GLU A 18 -9.42 -15.05 -35.56
N PHE A 19 -9.07 -16.19 -34.95
CA PHE A 19 -7.71 -16.76 -34.79
C PHE A 19 -7.81 -17.95 -33.81
N MET A 20 -8.48 -19.02 -34.25
CA MET A 20 -8.25 -20.37 -33.70
C MET A 20 -7.61 -21.21 -34.79
N THR A 21 -6.40 -21.71 -34.53
CA THR A 21 -5.79 -22.79 -35.32
C THR A 21 -5.92 -24.11 -34.55
N PRO A 22 -6.10 -25.24 -35.25
CA PRO A 22 -6.57 -26.49 -34.64
C PRO A 22 -5.45 -27.31 -34.00
N PHE A 23 -5.82 -28.01 -32.92
CA PHE A 23 -5.07 -29.13 -32.36
C PHE A 23 -4.85 -30.21 -33.42
N SER A 24 -3.59 -30.58 -33.65
CA SER A 24 -3.23 -31.79 -34.39
C SER A 24 -2.63 -32.81 -33.41
N THR A 25 -3.28 -33.97 -33.34
CA THR A 25 -2.85 -35.15 -32.59
C THR A 25 -1.78 -35.90 -33.37
N LYS A 26 -0.55 -35.96 -32.86
CA LYS A 26 0.39 -37.04 -33.18
C LYS A 26 1.05 -37.58 -31.92
N LEU A 27 0.75 -38.86 -31.71
CA LEU A 27 1.28 -39.78 -30.70
C LEU A 27 2.78 -39.99 -30.96
N ALA A 28 3.64 -39.75 -29.97
CA ALA A 28 5.01 -40.22 -29.95
C ALA A 28 5.34 -40.78 -28.56
N GLN A 29 5.82 -42.02 -28.55
CA GLN A 29 6.11 -42.87 -27.39
C GLN A 29 7.35 -42.41 -26.59
N PRO A 30 7.51 -42.89 -25.33
CA PRO A 30 8.38 -42.25 -24.36
C PRO A 30 9.85 -42.67 -24.50
N PHE A 31 10.75 -41.68 -24.58
CA PHE A 31 12.18 -41.88 -24.34
C PHE A 31 12.42 -41.95 -22.83
N LEU A 32 12.88 -43.13 -22.39
CA LEU A 32 13.36 -43.40 -21.04
C LEU A 32 14.64 -42.58 -20.78
N LEU A 33 14.55 -41.55 -19.94
CA LEU A 33 15.75 -40.93 -19.35
C LEU A 33 16.00 -41.58 -17.99
N ARG A 34 17.08 -42.35 -17.94
CA ARG A 34 17.66 -42.96 -16.74
C ARG A 34 18.00 -41.87 -15.71
N PHE A 35 17.63 -42.14 -14.47
CA PHE A 35 18.14 -41.46 -13.29
C PHE A 35 19.65 -41.73 -13.16
N SER A 36 20.45 -40.68 -13.07
CA SER A 36 21.78 -40.74 -12.47
C SER A 36 21.75 -39.97 -11.17
N SER A 37 22.03 -40.71 -10.09
CA SER A 37 22.25 -40.24 -8.73
C SER A 37 23.49 -39.35 -8.63
N THR A 38 23.61 -38.72 -7.44
CA THR A 38 24.78 -38.05 -6.83
C THR A 38 25.12 -36.63 -7.31
N VAL A 39 24.61 -35.62 -6.59
CA VAL A 39 25.44 -34.66 -5.83
C VAL A 39 24.65 -34.21 -4.59
N ALA A 40 25.08 -34.65 -3.41
CA ALA A 40 24.56 -34.17 -2.13
C ALA A 40 25.27 -32.85 -1.77
N THR A 41 24.56 -31.73 -1.87
CA THR A 41 25.07 -30.44 -1.36
C THR A 41 24.68 -30.32 0.11
N THR A 42 25.67 -30.50 0.98
CA THR A 42 25.56 -30.36 2.43
C THR A 42 25.33 -28.90 2.81
N PHE A 43 24.14 -28.58 3.32
CA PHE A 43 23.90 -27.31 4.02
C PHE A 43 24.53 -27.38 5.41
N LYS A 44 25.64 -26.67 5.62
CA LYS A 44 26.18 -26.43 6.97
C LYS A 44 25.33 -25.37 7.65
N LEU A 45 24.48 -25.80 8.59
CA LEU A 45 23.85 -24.97 9.59
C LEU A 45 24.93 -24.50 10.58
N PHE A 46 25.21 -23.19 10.61
CA PHE A 46 25.91 -22.58 11.74
C PHE A 46 24.87 -22.27 12.82
N SER A 47 24.79 -23.15 13.80
CA SER A 47 24.10 -22.92 15.07
C SER A 47 25.11 -22.31 16.04
N THR A 48 24.87 -21.07 16.46
CA THR A 48 25.49 -20.52 17.67
C THR A 48 24.39 -20.31 18.68
N ALA A 49 24.21 -21.30 19.55
CA ALA A 49 23.44 -21.15 20.76
C ALA A 49 24.24 -20.31 21.76
N THR A 50 23.61 -19.28 22.33
CA THR A 50 24.10 -18.66 23.56
C THR A 50 22.93 -18.59 24.53
N THR A 51 22.99 -19.48 25.51
CA THR A 51 22.16 -19.49 26.72
C THR A 51 22.54 -18.30 27.60
N LEU A 52 21.56 -17.48 27.97
CA LEU A 52 21.67 -16.56 29.11
C LEU A 52 20.37 -16.61 29.94
N THR A 53 20.58 -16.79 31.24
CA THR A 53 19.63 -16.92 32.35
C THR A 53 18.96 -15.59 32.70
N PRO A 54 17.78 -15.58 33.36
CA PRO A 54 17.16 -14.35 33.81
C PRO A 54 17.75 -13.92 35.17
N SER A 55 18.23 -12.67 35.25
CA SER A 55 18.52 -12.00 36.52
C SER A 55 17.66 -10.74 36.62
N VAL A 56 17.05 -10.61 37.77
CA VAL A 56 16.23 -9.49 38.24
C VAL A 56 17.12 -8.26 38.44
N ASP A 57 16.67 -7.08 38.02
CA ASP A 57 16.54 -5.84 38.83
C ASP A 57 16.70 -4.53 38.06
N HIS A 58 15.82 -3.60 38.46
CA HIS A 58 15.90 -2.14 38.48
C HIS A 58 16.13 -1.32 37.19
N ALA A 59 15.16 -0.41 36.98
CA ALA A 59 15.11 0.62 35.95
C ALA A 59 16.26 1.63 36.06
N VAL A 60 16.92 1.91 34.93
CA VAL A 60 17.78 3.06 34.71
C VAL A 60 17.37 3.72 33.39
N VAL A 61 17.02 5.00 33.48
CA VAL A 61 16.71 5.90 32.36
C VAL A 61 18.00 6.25 31.64
N ILE A 62 18.07 6.03 30.32
CA ILE A 62 19.21 6.43 29.48
C ILE A 62 18.68 7.28 28.32
N THR A 63 19.17 8.52 28.26
CA THR A 63 18.99 9.49 27.17
C THR A 63 19.94 9.17 26.00
N PRO A 64 19.58 9.49 24.74
CA PRO A 64 20.39 9.15 23.58
C PRO A 64 21.42 10.25 23.31
N ASP A 65 22.52 10.24 24.04
CA ASP A 65 23.76 10.81 23.52
C ASP A 65 24.95 10.02 24.08
N GLN A 66 25.98 9.85 23.25
CA GLN A 66 27.19 9.04 23.43
C GLN A 66 27.09 7.56 23.02
N LEU A 67 27.55 7.28 21.79
CA LEU A 67 28.43 6.16 21.44
C LEU A 67 28.99 6.39 20.02
N ILE A 68 29.96 7.30 19.87
CA ILE A 68 30.79 7.41 18.65
C ILE A 68 32.21 6.91 18.98
N PRO A 69 32.69 5.80 18.40
CA PRO A 69 34.10 5.42 18.50
C PRO A 69 34.96 6.23 17.50
N PRO A 70 36.26 6.47 17.79
CA PRO A 70 37.08 7.38 17.00
C PRO A 70 37.44 6.80 15.61
N PRO A 71 37.65 7.65 14.59
CA PRO A 71 37.89 7.19 13.23
C PRO A 71 39.32 6.64 13.06
N ARG A 72 39.43 5.38 12.66
CA ARG A 72 40.68 4.81 12.13
C ARG A 72 40.95 5.34 10.72
N ARG A 73 42.05 6.08 10.54
CA ARG A 73 42.57 6.55 9.24
C ARG A 73 42.75 5.37 8.28
N LYS A 74 42.07 5.39 7.14
CA LYS A 74 42.43 4.56 5.96
C LYS A 74 42.98 5.46 4.87
N SER A 75 44.14 5.07 4.34
CA SER A 75 44.88 5.71 3.26
C SER A 75 44.02 5.92 2.02
N SER A 76 44.05 7.13 1.46
CA SER A 76 43.41 7.51 0.21
C SER A 76 44.16 6.89 -0.98
N ARG A 77 43.50 5.96 -1.66
CA ARG A 77 43.83 5.64 -3.06
C ARG A 77 42.61 6.04 -3.88
N GLY A 78 42.77 7.10 -4.67
CA GLY A 78 41.70 7.69 -5.48
C GLY A 78 41.03 6.66 -6.38
N LYS A 79 39.71 6.55 -6.27
CA LYS A 79 38.84 5.92 -7.26
C LYS A 79 37.77 6.94 -7.65
N LYS A 80 37.61 7.09 -8.97
CA LYS A 80 36.59 7.90 -9.63
C LYS A 80 35.25 7.79 -8.89
N GLY A 81 34.66 8.93 -8.56
CA GLY A 81 33.46 9.04 -7.74
C GLY A 81 32.23 8.47 -8.44
N ASN A 82 31.95 7.19 -8.21
CA ASN A 82 30.57 6.71 -8.28
C ASN A 82 29.90 7.18 -6.98
N LYS A 83 28.99 8.15 -7.08
CA LYS A 83 28.14 8.55 -5.93
C LYS A 83 27.35 7.30 -5.51
N LEU A 84 27.77 6.66 -4.42
CA LEU A 84 27.07 5.50 -3.87
C LEU A 84 25.66 5.95 -3.51
N ILE A 85 24.66 5.42 -4.21
CA ILE A 85 23.25 5.71 -3.91
C ILE A 85 22.94 5.06 -2.55
N THR A 86 22.41 5.84 -1.62
CA THR A 86 22.07 5.36 -0.28
C THR A 86 20.75 4.59 -0.30
N GLU A 87 20.56 3.70 0.66
CA GLU A 87 19.29 2.98 0.85
C GLU A 87 18.11 3.94 1.06
N ALA A 88 18.34 5.05 1.76
CA ALA A 88 17.36 6.12 1.94
C ALA A 88 16.96 6.76 0.60
N GLN A 89 17.92 7.05 -0.29
CA GLN A 89 17.62 7.59 -1.60
C GLN A 89 16.81 6.60 -2.46
N LEU A 90 17.14 5.31 -2.42
CA LEU A 90 16.38 4.29 -3.16
C LEU A 90 14.94 4.19 -2.67
N ARG A 91 14.71 4.27 -1.35
CA ARG A 91 13.36 4.35 -0.78
C ARG A 91 12.62 5.59 -1.21
N GLN A 92 13.29 6.75 -1.19
CA GLN A 92 12.66 8.01 -1.61
C GLN A 92 12.26 7.94 -3.09
N ASN A 93 13.15 7.50 -3.97
CA ASN A 93 12.85 7.34 -5.40
C ASN A 93 11.62 6.45 -5.64
N TRP A 94 11.46 5.40 -4.82
CA TRP A 94 10.29 4.53 -4.89
C TRP A 94 9.02 5.25 -4.42
N LEU A 95 9.06 5.99 -3.31
CA LEU A 95 7.91 6.80 -2.85
C LEU A 95 7.55 7.92 -3.84
N ASP A 96 8.54 8.54 -4.48
CA ASP A 96 8.33 9.53 -5.52
C ASP A 96 7.62 8.93 -6.74
N SER A 97 7.93 7.67 -7.07
CA SER A 97 7.22 6.93 -8.14
C SER A 97 5.74 6.64 -7.84
N LEU A 98 5.34 6.77 -6.57
CA LEU A 98 3.97 6.58 -6.09
C LEU A 98 3.23 7.91 -5.85
N SER A 99 3.87 9.05 -6.10
CA SER A 99 3.34 10.38 -5.79
C SER A 99 2.73 11.06 -7.02
N CYS A 100 1.58 11.71 -6.83
CA CYS A 100 0.84 12.47 -7.83
C CYS A 100 0.67 13.95 -7.40
N PRO A 101 0.61 14.91 -8.35
CA PRO A 101 0.84 14.72 -9.78
C PRO A 101 2.28 14.33 -10.08
N PHE A 102 2.48 13.61 -11.19
CA PHE A 102 3.84 13.35 -11.66
C PHE A 102 4.48 14.67 -12.09
N PRO A 103 5.75 14.93 -11.73
CA PRO A 103 6.44 16.11 -12.21
C PRO A 103 6.45 16.09 -13.75
N GLU A 104 6.00 17.18 -14.38
CA GLU A 104 6.11 17.34 -15.82
C GLU A 104 7.58 17.19 -16.23
N LYS A 105 7.83 16.56 -17.39
CA LYS A 105 9.18 16.48 -17.94
C LYS A 105 9.70 17.90 -18.14
N ILE A 106 10.73 18.28 -17.40
CA ILE A 106 11.47 19.51 -17.66
C ILE A 106 12.10 19.37 -19.04
N ASP A 107 11.60 20.12 -20.02
CA ASP A 107 12.19 20.21 -21.35
C ASP A 107 13.60 20.83 -21.23
N TYR A 108 14.63 20.01 -21.43
CA TYR A 108 16.05 20.36 -21.30
C TYR A 108 16.56 21.41 -22.32
N ASN A 109 15.68 22.05 -23.11
CA ASN A 109 16.05 23.03 -24.13
C ASN A 109 15.81 24.50 -23.74
N SER A 110 15.36 24.80 -22.52
CA SER A 110 15.38 26.17 -21.99
C SER A 110 16.50 26.34 -20.98
N SER A 111 17.67 26.74 -21.48
CA SER A 111 18.77 27.23 -20.64
C SER A 111 18.39 28.61 -20.07
N SER A 112 17.77 28.62 -18.90
CA SER A 112 17.76 29.79 -18.04
C SER A 112 18.13 29.35 -16.62
N ASN A 113 19.27 29.87 -16.15
CA ASN A 113 19.75 29.79 -14.77
C ASN A 113 18.60 30.08 -13.79
N SER A 114 18.11 29.06 -13.10
CA SER A 114 17.35 29.24 -11.86
C SER A 114 17.94 28.32 -10.79
N ASN A 115 18.37 28.93 -9.69
CA ASN A 115 18.87 28.22 -8.52
C ASN A 115 17.75 27.32 -7.98
N CYS A 116 18.00 26.01 -7.93
CA CYS A 116 17.11 25.03 -7.35
C CYS A 116 17.04 25.25 -5.83
N SER A 117 15.96 25.85 -5.34
CA SER A 117 15.53 25.77 -3.93
C SER A 117 14.16 26.40 -3.65
N SER A 118 13.43 26.92 -4.65
CA SER A 118 12.16 27.65 -4.41
C SER A 118 10.88 26.97 -4.93
N ASP A 119 10.96 25.91 -5.74
CA ASP A 119 9.80 25.46 -6.52
C ASP A 119 8.79 24.56 -5.76
N LEU A 120 9.07 24.19 -4.51
CA LEU A 120 8.10 23.50 -3.65
C LEU A 120 7.12 24.46 -2.93
N LEU A 121 7.28 25.79 -3.09
CA LEU A 121 6.40 26.80 -2.48
C LEU A 121 5.50 27.53 -3.49
N ASN A 122 5.55 27.17 -4.77
CA ASN A 122 4.73 27.79 -5.83
C ASN A 122 3.43 27.03 -6.13
N PHE A 123 2.77 26.48 -5.10
CA PHE A 123 1.32 26.31 -5.10
C PHE A 123 0.64 27.61 -4.62
N HIS A 124 0.90 28.72 -5.31
CA HIS A 124 0.17 29.98 -5.08
C HIS A 124 -1.13 29.98 -5.89
N GLY A 125 -2.09 29.19 -5.42
CA GLY A 125 -3.49 29.63 -5.44
C GLY A 125 -3.76 30.25 -4.07
N ASN A 126 -3.99 31.56 -4.02
CA ASN A 126 -4.24 32.34 -2.80
C ASN A 126 -5.12 31.59 -1.78
N GLY A 127 -4.50 31.08 -0.72
CA GLY A 127 -5.17 30.46 0.41
C GLY A 127 -4.13 29.86 1.35
N SER A 128 -4.17 30.25 2.62
CA SER A 128 -3.47 29.55 3.71
C SER A 128 -3.65 28.03 3.55
N PRO A 129 -2.62 27.18 3.77
CA PRO A 129 -2.81 25.74 3.77
C PRO A 129 -3.87 25.42 4.84
N ASN A 130 -5.07 25.07 4.41
CA ASN A 130 -6.15 24.76 5.34
C ASN A 130 -5.79 23.43 6.02
N LEU A 131 -5.14 23.52 7.18
CA LEU A 131 -4.64 22.39 7.97
C LEU A 131 -5.69 21.29 8.19
N GLY A 132 -6.98 21.60 8.21
CA GLY A 132 -8.05 20.61 8.45
C GLY A 132 -8.66 20.01 7.19
N SER A 133 -8.27 20.48 5.99
CA SER A 133 -9.14 20.43 4.82
C SER A 133 -8.64 19.57 3.67
N GLU A 134 -7.86 18.54 3.98
CA GLU A 134 -7.43 17.57 2.98
C GLU A 134 -8.21 16.27 3.08
N TRP A 135 -8.49 15.72 1.91
CA TRP A 135 -9.01 14.37 1.78
C TRP A 135 -7.90 13.39 2.15
N VAL A 136 -8.26 12.32 2.86
CA VAL A 136 -7.34 11.23 3.20
C VAL A 136 -8.03 9.91 2.91
N ILE A 137 -7.34 9.02 2.22
CA ILE A 137 -7.80 7.66 1.96
C ILE A 137 -6.99 6.70 2.83
N GLY A 138 -7.65 5.72 3.45
CA GLY A 138 -7.02 4.59 4.12
C GLY A 138 -7.44 3.27 3.46
N VAL A 139 -6.51 2.35 3.23
CA VAL A 139 -6.77 1.10 2.52
C VAL A 139 -6.20 -0.10 3.30
N ASP A 140 -7.09 -1.03 3.65
CA ASP A 140 -6.74 -2.42 3.93
C ASP A 140 -6.83 -3.20 2.61
N PRO A 141 -5.69 -3.63 2.02
CA PRO A 141 -5.65 -4.15 0.66
C PRO A 141 -6.16 -5.58 0.51
N ASP A 142 -6.53 -6.25 1.60
CA ASP A 142 -6.98 -7.64 1.55
C ASP A 142 -8.31 -7.80 0.81
N ALA A 143 -8.57 -9.02 0.30
CA ALA A 143 -9.82 -9.35 -0.40
C ALA A 143 -11.08 -9.26 0.49
N SER A 144 -10.89 -9.17 1.81
CA SER A 144 -11.93 -8.91 2.81
C SER A 144 -11.66 -7.63 3.61
N GLY A 145 -10.74 -6.80 3.12
CA GLY A 145 -10.44 -5.48 3.65
C GLY A 145 -11.46 -4.44 3.23
N ALA A 146 -11.05 -3.18 3.30
CA ALA A 146 -11.90 -2.04 3.01
C ALA A 146 -11.10 -0.81 2.57
N LEU A 147 -11.83 0.18 2.08
CA LEU A 147 -11.34 1.53 1.82
C LEU A 147 -12.12 2.52 2.70
N ALA A 148 -11.40 3.40 3.38
CA ALA A 148 -11.94 4.51 4.14
C ALA A 148 -11.60 5.84 3.46
N LEU A 149 -12.52 6.79 3.54
CA LEU A 149 -12.39 8.14 3.03
C LEU A 149 -12.70 9.12 4.17
N LEU A 150 -11.71 9.95 4.52
CA LEU A 150 -11.87 11.08 5.43
C LEU A 150 -11.90 12.35 4.62
N LYS A 151 -12.95 13.15 4.81
CA LYS A 151 -13.14 14.42 4.11
C LYS A 151 -12.67 15.62 4.96
N PRO A 152 -12.49 16.79 4.32
CA PRO A 152 -12.16 18.06 4.97
C PRO A 152 -13.10 18.45 6.11
N ASP A 153 -14.40 18.15 5.96
CA ASP A 153 -15.46 18.45 6.92
C ASP A 153 -15.51 17.47 8.10
N HIS A 154 -14.46 16.66 8.28
CA HIS A 154 -14.37 15.58 9.26
C HIS A 154 -15.39 14.44 9.06
N SER A 155 -16.16 14.44 7.97
CA SER A 155 -16.98 13.29 7.63
C SER A 155 -16.11 12.10 7.21
N ALA A 156 -16.53 10.91 7.63
CA ALA A 156 -15.86 9.66 7.32
C ALA A 156 -16.83 8.72 6.60
N GLN A 157 -16.32 8.03 5.59
CA GLN A 157 -17.04 6.97 4.89
C GLN A 157 -16.14 5.73 4.81
N VAL A 158 -16.75 4.55 4.77
CA VAL A 158 -16.02 3.29 4.65
C VAL A 158 -16.78 2.32 3.75
N PHE A 159 -16.03 1.62 2.90
CA PHE A 159 -16.55 0.75 1.86
C PHE A 159 -15.79 -0.58 1.92
N ASP A 160 -16.50 -1.71 1.96
CA ASP A 160 -15.86 -3.02 1.80
C ASP A 160 -15.17 -3.09 0.43
N SER A 161 -14.00 -3.74 0.36
CA SER A 161 -13.31 -3.96 -0.92
C SER A 161 -14.22 -4.73 -1.89
N PRO A 162 -14.58 -4.14 -3.06
CA PRO A 162 -15.37 -4.83 -4.07
C PRO A 162 -14.67 -6.11 -4.52
N HIS A 163 -15.41 -7.21 -4.63
CA HIS A 163 -14.84 -8.52 -4.98
C HIS A 163 -15.82 -9.42 -5.72
N LEU A 164 -15.26 -10.29 -6.55
CA LEU A 164 -15.95 -11.35 -7.27
C LEU A 164 -15.54 -12.72 -6.73
N LYS A 165 -16.44 -13.70 -6.90
CA LYS A 165 -16.15 -15.10 -6.63
C LYS A 165 -15.62 -15.75 -7.91
N VAL A 166 -14.35 -16.14 -7.91
CA VAL A 166 -13.66 -16.71 -9.07
C VAL A 166 -13.30 -18.18 -8.81
N PRO A 167 -13.64 -19.12 -9.70
CA PRO A 167 -13.23 -20.51 -9.58
C PRO A 167 -11.71 -20.62 -9.82
N ILE A 168 -10.96 -21.12 -8.83
CA ILE A 168 -9.51 -21.32 -8.92
C ILE A 168 -9.18 -22.72 -8.44
N GLY A 169 -8.82 -23.59 -9.39
CA GLY A 169 -8.73 -25.03 -9.16
C GLY A 169 -10.10 -25.58 -8.74
N ARG A 170 -10.15 -26.27 -7.59
CA ARG A 170 -11.39 -26.89 -7.06
C ARG A 170 -12.18 -25.99 -6.11
N ARG A 171 -11.75 -24.74 -5.87
CA ARG A 171 -12.35 -23.86 -4.85
C ARG A 171 -12.78 -22.53 -5.47
N LEU A 172 -13.88 -22.01 -4.95
CA LEU A 172 -14.32 -20.65 -5.24
C LEU A 172 -13.59 -19.69 -4.30
N ARG A 173 -12.90 -18.69 -4.86
CA ARG A 173 -12.09 -17.73 -4.10
C ARG A 173 -12.54 -16.30 -4.38
N LYS A 174 -12.39 -15.44 -3.37
CA LYS A 174 -12.58 -14.00 -3.56
C LYS A 174 -11.39 -13.40 -4.31
N ARG A 175 -11.68 -12.55 -5.29
CA ARG A 175 -10.72 -11.71 -6.00
C ARG A 175 -11.30 -10.30 -6.08
N LEU A 176 -10.43 -9.30 -5.90
CA LEU A 176 -10.82 -7.90 -6.00
C LEU A 176 -11.45 -7.63 -7.37
N ASP A 177 -12.51 -6.84 -7.37
CA ASP A 177 -13.17 -6.36 -8.58
C ASP A 177 -12.58 -5.02 -8.99
N THR A 178 -11.59 -5.07 -9.87
CA THR A 178 -10.87 -3.89 -10.39
C THR A 178 -11.83 -2.83 -10.95
N LYS A 179 -12.86 -3.25 -11.69
CA LYS A 179 -13.81 -2.31 -12.31
C LYS A 179 -14.58 -1.55 -11.24
N SER A 180 -15.13 -2.28 -10.27
CA SER A 180 -15.91 -1.68 -9.19
C SER A 180 -15.05 -0.80 -8.28
N ILE A 181 -13.77 -1.14 -8.07
CA ILE A 181 -12.83 -0.29 -7.31
C ILE A 181 -12.60 1.05 -8.05
N VAL A 182 -12.31 1.02 -9.35
CA VAL A 182 -12.12 2.25 -10.15
C VAL A 182 -13.37 3.13 -10.13
N GLN A 183 -14.55 2.52 -10.31
CA GLN A 183 -15.83 3.25 -10.24
C GLN A 183 -16.07 3.88 -8.87
N LEU A 184 -15.74 3.16 -7.79
CA LEU A 184 -15.84 3.67 -6.42
C LEU A 184 -14.92 4.88 -6.21
N LEU A 185 -13.65 4.78 -6.59
CA LEU A 185 -12.69 5.88 -6.46
C LEU A 185 -13.11 7.13 -7.25
N ASN A 186 -13.58 6.94 -8.50
CA ASN A 186 -14.08 8.03 -9.33
C ASN A 186 -15.32 8.72 -8.72
N SER A 187 -16.15 7.98 -7.99
CA SER A 187 -17.34 8.52 -7.33
C SER A 187 -17.05 9.47 -6.17
N PHE A 188 -15.82 9.48 -5.66
CA PHE A 188 -15.44 10.35 -4.55
C PHE A 188 -15.24 11.79 -4.97
N ASN A 189 -14.91 12.05 -6.25
CA ASN A 189 -14.51 13.37 -6.75
C ASN A 189 -13.41 14.01 -5.88
N ALA A 190 -12.50 13.17 -5.34
CA ALA A 190 -11.39 13.63 -4.54
C ALA A 190 -10.36 14.38 -5.43
N PRO A 191 -9.72 15.45 -4.94
CA PRO A 191 -8.72 16.18 -5.70
C PRO A 191 -7.52 15.31 -6.11
N MET A 192 -6.93 15.60 -7.28
CA MET A 192 -5.67 14.99 -7.69
C MET A 192 -4.58 15.23 -6.64
N GLY A 193 -3.74 14.22 -6.40
CA GLY A 193 -2.70 14.26 -5.37
C GLY A 193 -3.22 13.96 -3.96
N THR A 194 -4.53 13.72 -3.77
CA THR A 194 -5.08 13.21 -2.51
C THR A 194 -4.28 11.97 -2.07
N THR A 195 -3.90 11.94 -0.80
CA THR A 195 -2.99 10.91 -0.28
C THR A 195 -3.78 9.69 0.19
N ALA A 196 -3.43 8.53 -0.33
CA ALA A 196 -3.92 7.22 0.07
C ALA A 196 -2.86 6.47 0.88
N TYR A 197 -3.15 6.23 2.15
CA TYR A 197 -2.35 5.41 3.02
C TYR A 197 -2.83 3.96 2.91
N ILE A 198 -1.91 3.05 2.58
CA ILE A 198 -2.22 1.64 2.33
C ILE A 198 -1.39 0.77 3.27
N GLU A 199 -2.02 -0.21 3.93
CA GLU A 199 -1.25 -1.18 4.71
C GLU A 199 -0.24 -1.91 3.81
N GLN A 200 1.03 -1.90 4.22
CA GLN A 200 2.08 -2.60 3.51
C GLN A 200 1.90 -4.11 3.67
N SER A 201 1.72 -4.81 2.55
CA SER A 201 1.62 -6.27 2.57
C SER A 201 2.95 -6.91 2.93
N ILE A 202 2.95 -7.66 4.04
CA ILE A 202 4.10 -8.46 4.49
C ILE A 202 3.62 -9.91 4.59
N PRO A 203 4.10 -10.83 3.74
CA PRO A 203 3.72 -12.22 3.80
C PRO A 203 4.04 -12.84 5.18
N TYR A 204 3.06 -13.51 5.79
CA TYR A 204 3.30 -14.19 7.06
C TYR A 204 3.98 -15.55 6.82
N PRO A 205 5.06 -15.91 7.55
CA PRO A 205 5.81 -17.13 7.27
C PRO A 205 4.99 -18.44 7.34
N LYS A 206 3.90 -18.46 8.10
CA LYS A 206 3.02 -19.64 8.22
C LYS A 206 1.96 -19.72 7.10
N ASP A 207 1.83 -18.69 6.27
CA ASP A 207 0.91 -18.71 5.15
C ASP A 207 1.43 -19.61 4.03
N GLY A 208 0.51 -20.28 3.34
CA GLY A 208 0.84 -21.01 2.12
C GLY A 208 1.17 -20.08 0.95
N LYS A 209 1.87 -20.61 -0.07
CA LYS A 209 2.24 -19.89 -1.31
C LYS A 209 1.08 -19.11 -1.95
N GLN A 210 -0.13 -19.68 -1.89
CA GLN A 210 -1.33 -19.03 -2.43
C GLN A 210 -1.76 -17.79 -1.63
N GLY A 211 -1.53 -17.78 -0.32
CA GLY A 211 -1.74 -16.63 0.55
C GLY A 211 -0.79 -15.50 0.19
N TRP A 212 0.51 -15.80 0.10
CA TRP A 212 1.54 -14.84 -0.31
C TRP A 212 1.24 -14.21 -1.67
N TRP A 213 0.89 -15.05 -2.66
CA TRP A 213 0.49 -14.55 -3.98
C TRP A 213 -0.76 -13.66 -3.91
N SER A 214 -1.77 -14.05 -3.12
CA SER A 214 -3.01 -13.28 -3.05
C SER A 214 -2.81 -11.94 -2.34
N GLY A 215 -2.00 -11.90 -1.28
CA GLY A 215 -1.64 -10.66 -0.58
C GLY A 215 -0.85 -9.72 -1.48
N GLY A 216 0.19 -10.22 -2.17
CA GLY A 216 0.96 -9.44 -3.13
C GLY A 216 0.13 -8.94 -4.32
N PHE A 217 -0.77 -9.78 -4.85
CA PHE A 217 -1.70 -9.39 -5.91
C PHE A 217 -2.64 -8.26 -5.46
N GLY A 218 -3.27 -8.40 -4.28
CA GLY A 218 -4.17 -7.37 -3.74
C GLY A 218 -3.46 -6.03 -3.54
N TYR A 219 -2.29 -6.08 -2.90
CA TYR A 219 -1.47 -4.89 -2.63
C TYR A 219 -1.03 -4.18 -3.91
N GLY A 220 -0.48 -4.91 -4.89
CA GLY A 220 -0.06 -4.33 -6.17
C GLY A 220 -1.23 -3.79 -6.99
N LEU A 221 -2.39 -4.46 -6.95
CA LEU A 221 -3.59 -3.99 -7.64
C LEU A 221 -4.09 -2.66 -7.07
N TRP A 222 -4.14 -2.53 -5.74
CA TRP A 222 -4.52 -1.29 -5.08
C TRP A 222 -3.56 -0.15 -5.40
N ILE A 223 -2.25 -0.38 -5.30
CA ILE A 223 -1.25 0.64 -5.66
C ILE A 223 -1.44 1.10 -7.11
N GLY A 224 -1.52 0.16 -8.04
CA GLY A 224 -1.65 0.46 -9.46
C GLY A 224 -2.91 1.27 -9.78
N ILE A 225 -4.04 0.90 -9.18
CA ILE A 225 -5.31 1.64 -9.36
C ILE A 225 -5.21 3.03 -8.75
N LEU A 226 -4.73 3.16 -7.51
CA LEU A 226 -4.67 4.45 -6.82
C LEU A 226 -3.78 5.45 -7.57
N VAL A 227 -2.58 5.03 -7.96
CA VAL A 227 -1.65 5.87 -8.73
C VAL A 227 -2.24 6.23 -10.10
N ALA A 228 -2.82 5.27 -10.82
CA ALA A 228 -3.47 5.54 -12.11
C ALA A 228 -4.70 6.44 -12.01
N SER A 229 -5.36 6.47 -10.84
CA SER A 229 -6.46 7.39 -10.52
C SER A 229 -5.99 8.77 -10.04
N GLY A 230 -4.67 9.04 -10.02
CA GLY A 230 -4.10 10.35 -9.66
C GLY A 230 -3.94 10.58 -8.16
N PHE A 231 -3.96 9.51 -7.35
CA PHE A 231 -3.69 9.58 -5.92
C PHE A 231 -2.20 9.38 -5.62
N SER A 232 -1.71 10.08 -4.60
CA SER A 232 -0.39 9.81 -4.02
C SER A 232 -0.51 8.65 -3.04
N VAL A 233 0.33 7.62 -3.16
CA VAL A 233 0.24 6.43 -2.32
C VAL A 233 1.38 6.37 -1.31
N ILE A 234 1.03 6.20 -0.03
CA ILE A 234 1.98 6.01 1.07
C ILE A 234 1.76 4.63 1.70
N PRO A 235 2.67 3.68 1.47
CA PRO A 235 2.71 2.41 2.17
C PRO A 235 3.01 2.58 3.66
N VAL A 236 2.19 1.96 4.51
CA VAL A 236 2.32 2.03 5.98
C VAL A 236 2.46 0.62 6.55
N PRO A 237 3.57 0.29 7.24
CA PRO A 237 3.69 -0.98 7.95
C PRO A 237 2.63 -1.13 9.04
N SER A 238 2.05 -2.31 9.17
CA SER A 238 0.98 -2.57 10.14
C SER A 238 1.38 -2.28 11.58
N ALA A 239 2.61 -2.62 11.95
CA ALA A 239 3.17 -2.33 13.28
C ALA A 239 3.18 -0.83 13.60
N VAL A 240 3.41 0.03 12.60
CA VAL A 240 3.55 1.47 12.80
C VAL A 240 2.21 2.11 13.14
N TRP A 241 1.20 1.89 12.30
CA TRP A 241 -0.12 2.47 12.56
C TRP A 241 -0.79 1.83 13.77
N LYS A 242 -0.59 0.53 14.03
CA LYS A 242 -1.12 -0.13 15.22
C LYS A 242 -0.51 0.41 16.51
N ASN A 243 0.78 0.72 16.51
CA ASN A 243 1.44 1.31 17.69
C ASN A 243 0.85 2.68 18.06
N GLU A 244 0.53 3.52 17.07
CA GLU A 244 -0.10 4.84 17.30
C GLU A 244 -1.42 4.71 18.11
N PHE A 245 -2.21 3.67 17.83
CA PHE A 245 -3.49 3.42 18.50
C PHE A 245 -3.39 2.45 19.69
N ARG A 246 -2.17 2.09 20.13
CA ARG A 246 -1.93 1.11 21.19
C ARG A 246 -2.55 -0.26 20.90
N LEU A 247 -2.63 -0.62 19.62
CA LEU A 247 -3.08 -1.91 19.08
C LEU A 247 -1.90 -2.83 18.77
N SER A 248 -0.73 -2.56 19.35
CA SER A 248 0.48 -3.36 19.20
C SER A 248 0.63 -4.35 20.34
N GLY A 249 1.01 -5.58 20.04
CA GLY A 249 1.33 -6.62 21.03
C GLY A 249 0.58 -7.93 20.82
N SER A 250 1.02 -8.98 21.50
CA SER A 250 0.45 -10.33 21.36
C SER A 250 -0.98 -10.46 21.87
N SER A 251 -1.42 -9.54 22.72
CA SER A 251 -2.79 -9.50 23.24
C SER A 251 -3.74 -8.74 22.32
N SER A 252 -3.24 -8.01 21.31
CA SER A 252 -4.12 -7.20 20.48
C SER A 252 -4.89 -8.05 19.48
N THR A 253 -6.20 -7.84 19.43
CA THR A 253 -7.12 -8.61 18.61
C THR A 253 -7.76 -7.76 17.51
N LYS A 254 -8.39 -8.45 16.55
CA LYS A 254 -9.26 -7.80 15.56
C LYS A 254 -10.48 -7.11 16.19
N ASP A 255 -10.83 -7.44 17.43
CA ASP A 255 -11.93 -6.81 18.15
C ASP A 255 -11.51 -5.41 18.65
N ASP A 256 -10.28 -5.27 19.14
CA ASP A 256 -9.71 -4.00 19.60
C ASP A 256 -9.66 -2.95 18.49
N SER A 257 -9.32 -3.35 17.26
CA SER A 257 -9.33 -2.43 16.11
C SER A 257 -10.74 -1.89 15.84
N ARG A 258 -11.78 -2.72 15.96
CA ARG A 258 -13.18 -2.28 15.77
C ARG A 258 -13.63 -1.37 16.90
N GLU A 259 -13.21 -1.65 18.13
CA GLU A 259 -13.49 -0.79 19.28
C GLU A 259 -12.83 0.59 19.11
N ALA A 260 -11.52 0.63 18.81
CA ALA A 260 -10.78 1.85 18.54
C ALA A 260 -11.42 2.68 17.41
N ALA A 261 -11.74 2.04 16.29
CA ALA A 261 -12.41 2.72 15.18
C ALA A 261 -13.82 3.23 15.56
N SER A 262 -14.58 2.50 16.38
CA SER A 262 -15.90 2.95 16.85
C SER A 262 -15.81 4.14 17.79
N MET A 263 -14.76 4.22 18.62
CA MET A 263 -14.50 5.39 19.47
C MET A 263 -14.10 6.61 18.65
N MET A 264 -13.25 6.43 17.63
CA MET A 264 -12.77 7.52 16.78
C MET A 264 -13.82 8.01 15.77
N PHE A 265 -14.69 7.11 15.31
CA PHE A 265 -15.73 7.40 14.31
C PHE A 265 -17.12 7.00 14.80
N PRO A 266 -17.70 7.69 15.80
CA PRO A 266 -18.98 7.28 16.41
C PRO A 266 -20.14 7.17 15.42
N SER A 267 -20.15 7.98 14.36
CA SER A 267 -21.17 7.94 13.30
C SER A 267 -21.13 6.64 12.48
N LEU A 268 -20.01 5.93 12.46
CA LEU A 268 -19.80 4.68 11.74
C LEU A 268 -19.88 3.45 12.65
N SER A 269 -20.07 3.59 13.96
CA SER A 269 -20.10 2.48 14.92
C SER A 269 -21.13 1.39 14.57
N SER A 270 -22.27 1.77 13.95
CA SER A 270 -23.27 0.81 13.45
C SER A 270 -22.73 -0.13 12.37
N GLN A 271 -21.72 0.32 11.61
CA GLN A 271 -21.06 -0.40 10.53
C GLN A 271 -19.86 -1.25 10.99
N LEU A 272 -19.50 -1.20 12.28
CA LEU A 272 -18.31 -1.84 12.87
C LEU A 272 -18.67 -2.94 13.90
N LYS A 273 -19.95 -3.28 14.04
CA LYS A 273 -20.45 -4.18 15.10
C LYS A 273 -20.01 -5.64 14.96
N ARG A 274 -19.81 -6.14 13.73
CA ARG A 274 -19.62 -7.58 13.49
C ARG A 274 -18.14 -7.90 13.40
N LYS A 275 -17.75 -9.13 13.77
CA LYS A 275 -16.37 -9.62 13.63
C LYS A 275 -15.82 -9.51 12.21
N LYS A 276 -16.67 -9.62 11.19
CA LYS A 276 -16.28 -9.48 9.79
C LYS A 276 -16.00 -8.04 9.34
N ASP A 277 -16.35 -7.04 10.17
CA ASP A 277 -16.16 -5.62 9.86
C ASP A 277 -14.76 -5.12 10.29
N HIS A 278 -13.82 -6.02 10.62
CA HIS A 278 -12.46 -5.65 11.01
C HIS A 278 -11.72 -4.91 9.89
N GLY A 279 -11.87 -5.31 8.63
CA GLY A 279 -11.22 -4.62 7.51
C GLY A 279 -11.67 -3.16 7.38
N ARG A 280 -12.95 -2.87 7.66
CA ARG A 280 -13.48 -1.49 7.73
C ARG A 280 -12.79 -0.69 8.84
N ALA A 281 -12.64 -1.31 10.01
CA ALA A 281 -11.96 -0.68 11.14
C ALA A 281 -10.49 -0.42 10.84
N GLU A 282 -9.76 -1.37 10.27
CA GLU A 282 -8.34 -1.20 9.91
C GLU A 282 -8.18 -0.09 8.86
N ALA A 283 -9.02 -0.05 7.82
CA ALA A 283 -8.99 1.04 6.82
C ALA A 283 -9.24 2.43 7.43
N LEU A 284 -10.20 2.56 8.36
CA LEU A 284 -10.49 3.80 9.08
C LEU A 284 -9.30 4.25 9.94
N LEU A 285 -8.68 3.32 10.67
CA LEU A 285 -7.54 3.61 11.53
C LEU A 285 -6.29 3.97 10.70
N ILE A 286 -6.07 3.32 9.56
CA ILE A 286 -4.99 3.68 8.61
C ILE A 286 -5.21 5.11 8.08
N ALA A 287 -6.44 5.48 7.73
CA ALA A 287 -6.76 6.84 7.29
C ALA A 287 -6.53 7.86 8.43
N ALA A 288 -6.94 7.53 9.65
CA ALA A 288 -6.74 8.38 10.83
C ALA A 288 -5.25 8.59 11.13
N TYR A 289 -4.44 7.53 11.02
CA TYR A 289 -2.99 7.58 11.17
C TYR A 289 -2.36 8.49 10.10
N GLY A 290 -2.77 8.35 8.85
CA GLY A 290 -2.32 9.22 7.76
C GLY A 290 -2.65 10.70 8.02
N LYS A 291 -3.86 10.98 8.50
CA LYS A 291 -4.29 12.33 8.87
C LYS A 291 -3.42 12.90 10.02
N SER A 292 -3.11 12.10 11.05
CA SER A 292 -2.28 12.57 12.16
C SER A 292 -0.83 12.83 11.76
N LEU A 293 -0.26 12.04 10.84
CA LEU A 293 1.06 12.31 10.27
C LEU A 293 1.13 13.66 9.55
N LYS A 294 0.12 13.98 8.72
CA LYS A 294 0.08 15.27 8.01
C LYS A 294 0.04 16.45 8.96
N MET A 295 -0.77 16.37 10.02
CA MET A 295 -0.81 17.44 11.04
C MET A 295 0.55 17.63 11.70
N ARG A 296 1.21 16.54 12.12
CA ARG A 296 2.52 16.60 12.78
C ARG A 296 3.60 17.24 11.90
N LEU A 297 3.64 16.88 10.62
CA LEU A 297 4.62 17.45 9.67
C LEU A 297 4.42 18.95 9.48
N TYR A 298 3.16 19.40 9.47
CA TYR A 298 2.85 20.81 9.37
C TYR A 298 3.25 21.58 10.64
N ASP A 299 2.94 21.03 11.82
CA ASP A 299 3.31 21.64 13.10
C ASP A 299 4.83 21.81 13.23
N SER A 300 5.62 20.82 12.78
CA SER A 300 7.09 20.98 12.75
C SER A 300 7.56 22.09 11.81
N CYS A 301 6.92 22.26 10.65
CA CYS A 301 7.29 23.32 9.71
C CYS A 301 6.92 24.74 10.19
N LEU A 302 5.95 24.87 11.09
CA LEU A 302 5.58 26.16 11.68
C LEU A 302 6.49 26.59 12.83
N VAL A 303 7.13 25.64 13.52
CA VAL A 303 8.03 25.95 14.65
C VAL A 303 9.43 26.35 14.17
N ASP A 304 9.79 26.02 12.93
CA ASP A 304 11.09 26.33 12.32
C ASP A 304 11.13 27.68 11.54
N ASN A 305 10.08 28.52 11.66
CA ASN A 305 10.02 29.89 11.11
C ASN A 305 9.89 30.94 12.22
#